data_AF-A0A914V527-F1
#
_entry.id   AF-A0A914V527-F1
#
_cell.length_a   1.000
_cell.length_b   1.000
_cell.length_c   1.000
_cell.angle_alpha   90.00
_cell.angle_beta   90.00
_cell.angle_gamma   90.00
#
_symmetry.space_group_name_H-M   'P 1'
#
loop_
_entity.id
_entity.type
_entity.pdbx_description
1 polymer ?
#
loop_
_entity_poly.entity_id
_entity_poly.type
_entity_poly.pdbx_seq_one_letter_code
_entity_poly.pdbx_strand_id
1 'polypeptide(L)'
;MLSATQRLVMARSFATTALRRAHDHAHVIRAHVGQTPSGPVHDGWAGATMPFNVKNKWGFYFRSLIFCVSGFWPPFAIVHYQLHKANAGQK
;
A
#
# COMPACT_ATOMS: atom_id res chain seq x y z
N MET A 1 4.76 6.74 -55.34
CA MET A 1 5.34 5.70 -54.45
C MET A 1 6.25 6.38 -53.43
N LEU A 2 5.98 6.27 -52.12
CA LEU A 2 6.82 6.88 -51.07
C LEU A 2 8.20 6.21 -51.02
N SER A 3 9.26 7.02 -51.02
CA SER A 3 10.66 6.57 -50.98
C SER A 3 10.99 5.82 -49.68
N ALA A 4 11.90 4.85 -49.74
CA ALA A 4 12.27 3.98 -48.60
C ALA A 4 12.66 4.80 -47.34
N THR A 5 13.29 5.95 -47.54
CA THR A 5 13.68 6.87 -46.46
C THR A 5 12.48 7.49 -45.76
N GLN A 6 11.41 7.83 -46.51
CA GLN A 6 10.16 8.36 -45.93
C GLN A 6 9.41 7.30 -45.11
N ARG A 7 9.48 6.04 -45.53
CA ARG A 7 8.89 4.91 -44.79
C ARG A 7 9.61 4.66 -43.46
N LEU A 8 10.95 4.76 -43.44
CA LEU A 8 11.75 4.58 -42.23
C LEU A 8 11.50 5.69 -41.21
N VAL A 9 11.41 6.94 -41.66
CA VAL A 9 11.11 8.09 -40.79
C VAL A 9 9.70 7.97 -40.20
N MET A 10 8.70 7.60 -41.01
CA MET A 10 7.34 7.36 -40.49
C MET A 10 7.27 6.17 -39.54
N ALA A 11 7.98 5.07 -39.82
CA ALA A 11 8.02 3.90 -38.94
C ALA A 11 8.65 4.23 -37.58
N ARG A 12 9.70 5.05 -37.55
CA ARG A 12 10.34 5.52 -36.31
C ARG A 12 9.41 6.42 -35.50
N SER A 13 8.73 7.35 -36.16
CA SER A 13 7.73 8.20 -35.51
C SER A 13 6.57 7.37 -34.94
N PHE A 14 6.09 6.37 -35.68
CA PHE A 14 5.05 5.47 -35.20
C PHE A 14 5.51 4.62 -34.01
N ALA A 15 6.70 4.02 -34.07
CA ALA A 15 7.24 3.21 -32.98
C ALA A 15 7.46 4.03 -31.70
N THR A 16 7.95 5.27 -31.81
CA THR A 16 8.15 6.16 -30.66
C THR A 16 6.84 6.68 -30.07
N THR A 17 5.84 7.00 -30.91
CA THR A 17 4.48 7.34 -30.41
C THR A 17 3.80 6.13 -29.77
N ALA A 18 3.97 4.92 -30.32
CA ALA A 18 3.46 3.68 -29.74
C ALA A 18 4.11 3.37 -28.39
N LEU A 19 5.43 3.55 -28.25
CA LEU A 19 6.13 3.35 -26.98
C LEU A 19 5.71 4.37 -25.91
N ARG A 20 5.52 5.65 -26.30
CA ARG A 20 5.02 6.69 -25.38
C ARG A 20 3.59 6.41 -24.93
N ARG A 21 2.70 6.02 -25.83
CA ARG A 21 1.34 5.61 -25.47
C ARG A 21 1.32 4.35 -24.59
N ALA A 22 2.22 3.39 -24.82
CA ALA A 22 2.36 2.23 -23.94
C ALA A 22 2.83 2.62 -22.53
N HIS A 23 3.67 3.66 -22.40
CA HIS A 23 4.08 4.22 -21.11
C HIS A 23 2.97 5.02 -20.41
N ASP A 24 2.12 5.73 -21.16
CA ASP A 24 0.97 6.49 -20.61
C ASP A 24 -0.21 5.59 -20.19
N HIS A 25 -0.19 4.30 -20.55
CA HIS A 25 -1.17 3.30 -20.13
C HIS A 25 -0.71 2.40 -18.97
N ALA A 26 0.42 2.70 -18.32
CA ALA A 26 0.87 1.98 -17.13
C ALA A 26 0.13 2.37 -15.84
N HIS A 27 -0.89 3.24 -15.93
CA HIS A 27 -1.72 3.61 -14.80
C HIS A 27 -3.17 3.76 -15.27
N VAL A 28 -4.09 3.05 -14.60
CA VAL A 28 -5.56 3.13 -14.72
C VAL A 28 -6.22 2.19 -15.76
N ILE A 29 -6.53 0.95 -15.35
CA ILE A 29 -7.90 0.37 -15.27
C ILE A 29 -7.86 -0.70 -14.14
N ARG A 30 -8.15 -0.32 -12.89
CA ARG A 30 -9.43 -0.55 -12.18
C ARG A 30 -9.90 -2.01 -12.19
N ALA A 31 -9.54 -2.75 -11.14
CA ALA A 31 -10.32 -3.91 -10.73
C ALA A 31 -11.74 -3.46 -10.34
N HIS A 32 -12.75 -4.04 -10.98
CA HIS A 32 -14.06 -4.32 -10.38
C HIS A 32 -14.73 -5.57 -10.98
N VAL A 33 -14.08 -6.28 -11.92
CA VAL A 33 -14.62 -7.50 -12.53
C VAL A 33 -13.46 -8.48 -12.77
N GLY A 34 -13.49 -9.64 -12.12
CA GLY A 34 -12.67 -10.79 -12.56
C GLY A 34 -11.45 -11.17 -11.70
N GLN A 35 -11.58 -11.26 -10.38
CA GLN A 35 -10.67 -12.13 -9.62
C GLN A 35 -11.08 -13.59 -9.89
N THR A 36 -10.25 -14.35 -10.61
CA THR A 36 -10.45 -15.79 -10.85
C THR A 36 -9.58 -16.62 -9.90
N PRO A 37 -10.02 -17.83 -9.46
CA PRO A 37 -9.28 -18.65 -8.50
C PRO A 37 -7.87 -19.08 -8.94
N SER A 38 -7.57 -19.00 -10.23
CA SER A 38 -6.30 -19.39 -10.85
C SER A 38 -5.57 -18.23 -11.54
N GLY A 39 -6.02 -16.98 -11.33
CA GLY A 39 -5.42 -15.78 -11.93
C GLY A 39 -4.31 -15.17 -11.06
N PRO A 40 -3.42 -14.35 -11.64
CA PRO A 40 -2.43 -13.61 -10.86
C PRO A 40 -3.15 -12.78 -9.78
N VAL A 41 -2.81 -13.03 -8.51
CA VAL A 41 -3.31 -12.22 -7.40
C VAL A 41 -2.87 -10.78 -7.65
N HIS A 42 -3.84 -9.90 -7.85
CA HIS A 42 -3.53 -8.47 -7.89
C HIS A 42 -2.98 -8.12 -6.50
N ASP A 43 -1.72 -7.71 -6.38
CA ASP A 43 -1.05 -7.38 -5.10
C ASP A 43 -1.82 -6.32 -4.27
N GLY A 44 -2.78 -5.63 -4.89
CA GLY A 44 -3.73 -4.76 -4.21
C GLY A 44 -4.81 -5.47 -3.38
N TRP A 45 -5.09 -6.77 -3.58
CA TRP A 45 -6.17 -7.48 -2.89
C TRP A 45 -5.85 -7.79 -1.43
N ALA A 46 -4.65 -8.30 -1.15
CA ALA A 46 -4.27 -8.72 0.21
C ALA A 46 -4.27 -7.54 1.21
N GLY A 47 -3.94 -6.33 0.75
CA GLY A 47 -3.98 -5.11 1.57
C GLY A 47 -5.28 -4.32 1.48
N ALA A 48 -6.14 -4.56 0.48
CA ALA A 48 -7.40 -3.82 0.29
C ALA A 48 -8.50 -4.22 1.29
N THR A 49 -8.44 -5.45 1.83
CA THR A 49 -9.41 -5.92 2.82
C THR A 49 -9.07 -5.49 4.25
N MET A 50 -7.88 -4.95 4.48
CA MET A 50 -7.44 -4.54 5.82
C MET A 50 -8.05 -3.19 6.19
N PRO A 51 -8.58 -3.02 7.41
CA PRO A 51 -9.18 -1.75 7.86
C PRO A 51 -8.14 -0.65 8.12
N PHE A 52 -6.87 -0.90 7.81
CA PHE A 52 -5.76 0.02 7.96
C PHE A 52 -4.86 -0.02 6.73
N ASN A 53 -4.24 1.13 6.42
CA ASN A 53 -3.41 1.27 5.24
C ASN A 53 -2.05 0.56 5.42
N VAL A 54 -1.79 -0.43 4.57
CA VAL A 54 -0.54 -1.22 4.53
C VAL A 54 0.41 -0.84 3.39
N LYS A 55 0.08 0.18 2.58
CA LYS A 55 0.90 0.58 1.42
C LYS A 55 2.26 1.14 1.81
N ASN A 56 2.35 1.83 2.95
CA ASN A 56 3.60 2.36 3.48
C ASN A 56 4.13 1.44 4.60
N LYS A 57 5.21 0.70 4.31
CA LYS A 57 5.84 -0.25 5.26
C LYS A 57 6.18 0.41 6.60
N TRP A 58 6.78 1.60 6.58
CA TRP A 58 7.17 2.32 7.79
C TRP A 58 5.96 2.86 8.54
N GLY A 59 5.01 3.43 7.82
CA GLY A 59 3.75 3.92 8.40
C GLY A 59 2.94 2.80 9.06
N PHE A 60 2.89 1.63 8.45
CA PHE A 60 2.28 0.44 9.03
C PHE A 60 3.01 -0.01 10.30
N TYR A 61 4.34 -0.15 10.24
CA TYR A 61 5.15 -0.55 11.39
C TYR A 61 4.91 0.33 12.62
N PHE A 62 4.93 1.65 12.47
CA PHE A 62 4.68 2.57 13.59
C PHE A 62 3.27 2.45 14.15
N ARG A 63 2.25 2.32 13.29
CA ARG A 63 0.85 2.16 13.73
C ARG A 63 0.66 0.85 14.49
N SER A 64 1.22 -0.25 13.99
CA SER A 64 1.19 -1.55 14.66
C SER A 64 1.92 -1.51 15.99
N LEU A 65 3.08 -0.87 16.07
CA LEU A 65 3.84 -0.73 17.30
C LEU A 65 3.05 0.06 18.35
N ILE A 66 2.47 1.20 17.99
CA ILE A 66 1.64 2.01 18.89
C ILE A 66 0.45 1.20 19.41
N PHE A 67 -0.22 0.44 18.53
CA PHE A 67 -1.34 -0.42 18.91
C PHE A 67 -0.94 -1.52 19.90
N CYS A 68 0.19 -2.19 19.66
CA CYS A 68 0.68 -3.23 20.57
C CYS A 68 1.12 -2.66 21.91
N VAL A 69 1.86 -1.54 21.91
CA VAL A 69 2.34 -0.89 23.13
C VAL A 69 1.15 -0.36 23.95
N SER A 70 0.15 0.24 23.32
CA SER A 70 -1.03 0.75 24.02
C SER A 70 -1.92 -0.34 24.60
N GLY A 71 -1.94 -1.54 24.02
CA GLY A 71 -2.63 -2.71 24.58
C GLY A 71 -1.84 -3.39 25.72
N PHE A 72 -0.51 -3.37 25.66
CA PHE A 72 0.36 -4.02 26.64
C PHE A 72 0.57 -3.18 27.91
N TRP A 73 0.66 -1.86 27.79
CA TRP A 73 0.96 -0.94 28.90
C TRP A 73 -0.11 -0.81 30.02
N PRO A 74 -1.44 -0.84 29.75
CA PRO A 74 -2.47 -0.46 30.73
C PRO A 74 -2.46 -1.25 32.05
N PRO A 75 -2.26 -2.59 32.08
CA PRO A 75 -2.21 -3.33 33.33
C PRO A 75 -1.12 -2.81 34.28
N PHE A 76 0.06 -2.44 33.76
CA PHE A 76 1.16 -1.91 34.57
C PHE A 76 0.86 -0.51 35.11
N ALA A 77 0.24 0.34 34.30
CA ALA A 77 -0.19 1.67 34.74
C ALA A 77 -1.22 1.58 35.86
N ILE A 78 -2.16 0.64 35.76
CA ILE A 78 -3.19 0.40 36.79
C ILE A 78 -2.55 -0.08 38.09
N VAL A 79 -1.64 -1.06 38.02
CA VAL A 79 -0.92 -1.57 39.20
C VAL A 79 -0.14 -0.44 39.88
N HIS A 80 0.59 0.36 39.11
CA HIS A 80 1.35 1.48 39.65
C HIS A 80 0.44 2.52 40.32
N TYR A 81 -0.71 2.80 39.73
CA TYR A 81 -1.74 3.68 40.31
C TYR A 81 -2.30 3.12 41.62
N GLN A 82 -2.62 1.81 41.66
CA GLN A 82 -3.15 1.17 42.86
C GLN A 82 -2.13 1.12 43.99
N LEU A 83 -0.86 0.82 43.70
CA LEU A 83 0.22 0.84 44.70
C LEU A 83 0.41 2.25 45.29
N HIS A 84 0.43 3.29 44.44
CA HIS A 84 0.50 4.67 44.92
C HIS A 84 -0.69 5.04 45.82
N LYS A 85 -1.91 4.64 45.41
CA LYS A 85 -3.11 4.90 46.19
C LYS A 85 -3.10 4.18 47.54
N ALA A 86 -2.68 2.91 47.57
CA ALA A 86 -2.58 2.13 48.80
C ALA A 86 -1.55 2.72 49.77
N ASN A 87 -0.39 3.17 49.26
CA ASN A 87 0.66 3.76 50.07
C ASN A 87 0.29 5.16 50.60
N ALA A 88 -0.53 5.92 49.86
CA ALA A 88 -1.00 7.23 50.30
C ALA A 88 -2.05 7.17 51.43
N GLY A 89 -2.78 6.05 51.56
CA GLY A 89 -3.78 5.85 52.61
C GLY A 89 -3.25 5.24 53.92
N GLN A 90 -1.94 4.99 54.01
CA GLN A 90 -1.25 4.47 55.21
C GLN A 90 -0.67 5.57 56.12
N LYS A 91 -0.92 6.84 55.79
CA LYS A 91 -0.57 8.01 56.62
C LYS A 91 -1.79 8.47 57.39
#